data_AF-A0A7C4RE93-F1
#
_entry.id   AF-A0A7C4RE93-F1
#
_cell.length_a   1.000
_cell.length_b   1.000
_cell.length_c   1.000
_cell.angle_alpha   90.00
_cell.angle_beta   90.00
_cell.angle_gamma   90.00
#
_symmetry.space_group_name_H-M   'P 1'
#
loop_
_entity.id
_entity.type
_entity.pdbx_description
1 polymer ?
#
loop_
_entity_poly.entity_id
_entity_poly.type
_entity_poly.pdbx_seq_one_letter_code
_entity_poly.pdbx_strand_id
1 'polypeptide(L)' 'MVKVKLTVSILPELIRWIDEQVEKGYFADRSHAVQYAIMKVKELIEKGEIKF' A
#
# COMPACT_ATOMS: atom_id res chain seq x y z
N MET A 1 7.75 -15.78 -5.54
CA MET A 1 7.66 -14.68 -6.52
C MET A 1 8.76 -13.69 -6.25
N VAL A 2 9.42 -13.18 -7.30
CA VAL A 2 10.48 -12.17 -7.16
C VAL A 2 9.82 -10.80 -6.98
N LYS A 3 10.08 -10.13 -5.85
CA LYS A 3 9.64 -8.75 -5.63
C LYS A 3 10.66 -7.79 -6.24
N VAL A 4 10.19 -6.74 -6.90
CA VAL A 4 11.04 -5.65 -7.41
C VAL A 4 11.17 -4.57 -6.34
N LYS A 5 12.40 -4.12 -6.07
CA LYS A 5 12.63 -2.99 -5.15
C LYS A 5 12.27 -1.69 -5.86
N LEU A 6 11.53 -0.84 -5.15
CA LEU A 6 11.09 0.47 -5.61
C LEU A 6 11.44 1.51 -4.56
N THR A 7 11.91 2.68 -4.99
CA THR A 7 12.10 3.86 -4.15
C THR A 7 11.08 4.91 -4.56
N VAL A 8 10.31 5.42 -3.61
CA VAL A 8 9.27 6.45 -3.84
C VAL A 8 9.32 7.50 -2.74
N SER A 9 8.96 8.72 -3.11
CA SER A 9 8.74 9.82 -2.17
C SER A 9 7.25 9.85 -1.79
N ILE A 10 6.94 9.74 -0.50
CA ILE A 10 5.57 9.78 0.02
C ILE A 10 5.50 10.71 1.24
N LEU A 11 4.30 11.23 1.54
CA LEU A 11 4.09 12.07 2.70
C LEU A 11 4.47 11.34 4.01
N PRO A 12 5.24 11.95 4.93
CA PRO A 12 5.69 11.30 6.15
C PRO A 12 4.54 10.78 7.04
N GLU A 13 3.40 11.47 7.04
CA GLU A 13 2.20 11.07 7.78
C GLU A 13 1.65 9.72 7.33
N LEU A 14 1.74 9.40 6.03
CA LEU A 14 1.31 8.11 5.50
C LEU A 14 2.23 6.98 5.96
N ILE A 15 3.54 7.23 6.05
CA ILE A 15 4.49 6.24 6.59
C ILE A 15 4.18 5.96 8.07
N ARG A 16 3.95 7.01 8.87
CA ARG A 16 3.58 6.85 10.29
C ARG A 16 2.31 6.04 10.44
N TRP A 17 1.29 6.34 9.64
CA TRP A 17 0.04 5.58 9.66
C TRP A 17 0.26 4.11 9.28
N ILE A 18 1.10 3.82 8.28
CA ILE A 18 1.46 2.44 7.92
C ILE A 18 2.12 1.72 9.08
N ASP A 19 3.06 2.36 9.77
CA ASP A 19 3.75 1.76 10.92
C ASP A 19 2.77 1.38 12.03
N GLU A 20 1.82 2.26 12.37
CA GLU A 20 0.77 1.96 13.34
C GLU A 20 -0.10 0.77 12.92
N GLN A 21 -0.38 0.62 11.62
CA GLN A 21 -1.15 -0.53 11.11
C GLN A 21 -0.34 -1.83 11.15
N VAL A 22 0.98 -1.76 10.99
CA VAL A 22 1.89 -2.91 11.16
C VAL A 22 1.91 -3.34 12.64
N GLU A 23 2.02 -2.39 13.57
CA GLU A 23 1.98 -2.69 15.01
C GLU A 23 0.65 -3.33 15.44
N LYS A 24 -0.46 -2.93 14.81
CA LYS A 24 -1.78 -3.52 15.02
C LYS A 24 -1.95 -4.89 14.36
N GLY A 25 -0.99 -5.34 13.55
CA GLY A 25 -1.02 -6.62 12.84
C GLY A 25 -1.87 -6.65 11.57
N TYR A 26 -2.33 -5.50 11.06
CA TYR A 26 -3.05 -5.44 9.78
C TYR A 26 -2.11 -5.67 8.58
N PHE A 27 -0.87 -5.20 8.69
CA PHE A 27 0.18 -5.43 7.70
C PHE A 27 1.36 -6.16 8.32
N ALA A 28 2.10 -6.89 7.48
CA ALA A 28 3.29 -7.61 7.91
C ALA A 28 4.51 -6.68 7.96
N ASP A 29 4.56 -5.72 7.03
CA ASP A 29 5.60 -4.71 6.90
C ASP A 29 5.10 -3.58 5.97
N ARG A 30 5.90 -2.51 5.82
CA ARG A 30 5.58 -1.38 4.94
C ARG A 30 5.41 -1.79 3.46
N SER A 31 6.19 -2.75 2.98
CA SER A 31 6.07 -3.26 1.60
C SER A 31 4.74 -4.00 1.42
N HIS A 32 4.31 -4.78 2.43
CA HIS A 32 2.99 -5.42 2.40
C HIS A 32 1.88 -4.37 2.33
N ALA A 33 1.96 -3.30 3.15
CA ALA A 33 0.99 -2.21 3.12
C ALA A 33 0.91 -1.53 1.76
N VAL A 34 2.05 -1.16 1.17
CA VAL A 34 2.12 -0.52 -0.15
C VAL A 34 1.59 -1.45 -1.25
N GLN A 35 1.98 -2.73 -1.22
CA GLN A 35 1.50 -3.71 -2.19
C GLN A 35 -0.02 -3.90 -2.10
N TYR A 36 -0.56 -4.02 -0.88
CA TYR A 36 -2.00 -4.13 -0.64
C TYR A 36 -2.75 -2.91 -1.17
N ALA A 37 -2.27 -1.70 -0.86
CA ALA A 37 -2.88 -0.47 -1.33
C ALA A 37 -2.96 -0.41 -2.86
N ILE A 38 -1.86 -0.71 -3.56
CA ILE A 38 -1.83 -0.72 -5.03
C ILE A 38 -2.78 -1.79 -5.60
N MET A 39 -2.80 -2.99 -5.02
CA MET A 39 -3.74 -4.05 -5.44
C MET A 39 -5.19 -3.61 -5.29
N LYS A 40 -5.53 -2.93 -4.20
CA LYS A 40 -6.90 -2.41 -3.98
C LYS A 40 -7.27 -1.30 -4.94
N VAL A 41 -6.36 -0.37 -5.21
CA VAL A 41 -6.57 0.66 -6.23
C VAL A 41 -6.81 0.02 -7.60
N LYS A 42 -5.99 -0.98 -7.99
CA LYS A 42 -6.16 -1.74 -9.23
C LYS A 42 -7.55 -2.41 -9.30
N GLU A 43 -7.97 -3.09 -8.23
CA GLU A 43 -9.27 -3.75 -8.16
C GLU A 43 -10.43 -2.75 -8.35
N LEU A 44 -10.37 -1.58 -7.73
CA LEU A 44 -11.39 -0.54 -7.83
C LEU A 44 -11.47 0.09 -9.23
N ILE A 45 -10.32 0.26 -9.89
CA ILE A 45 -10.25 0.72 -11.29
C ILE A 45 -10.87 -0.33 -12.22
N GLU A 46 -10.52 -1.61 -12.04
CA GLU A 46 -11.04 -2.71 -12.87
C GLU A 46 -12.56 -2.89 -12.71
N LYS A 47 -13.10 -2.62 -11.52
CA LYS A 47 -14.55 -2.59 -11.26
C LYS A 47 -15.26 -1.31 -11.76
N GLY A 48 -14.49 -0.31 -12.19
CA GLY A 48 -15.02 0.98 -12.64
C GLY A 48 -15.53 1.89 -11.51
N GLU A 49 -15.18 1.59 -10.25
CA GLU A 49 -15.56 2.37 -9.06
C GLU A 49 -14.70 3.63 -8.92
N ILE A 50 -13.48 3.60 -9.45
CA ILE A 50 -12.58 4.77 -9.54
C ILE A 50 -12.25 5.01 -11.01
N LYS A 51 -12.40 6.25 -11.45
CA LYS A 51 -11.91 6.77 -12.74
C LYS A 51 -11.08 8.01 -12.46
N PHE A 52 -9.95 8.13 -13.16
CA PHE A 52 -9.09 9.30 -13.12
C PHE A 52 -9.47 10.28 -14.22
#